data_AF-A0A510UNW6-F1
#
_entry.id   AF-A0A510UNW6-F1
#
_cell.length_a   1.000
_cell.length_b   1.000
_cell.length_c   1.000
_cell.angle_alpha   90.00
_cell.angle_beta   90.00
_cell.angle_gamma   90.00
#
_symmetry.space_group_name_H-M   'P 1'
#
loop_
_entity.id
_entity.type
_entity.pdbx_description
1 polymer ?
#
loop_
_entity_poly.entity_id
_entity_poly.type
_entity_poly.pdbx_seq_one_letter_code
_entity_poly.pdbx_strand_id
1 'polypeptide(L)'
;MVLHFQTTEKKKKLTIRQNQQSSHKSPVAPFDDEADKKDKIQRAKNGNITAQLALGADLELVDQNGAIKWYLKAAEQNSQQAFYALVRLYDDNYDDPEATEKSDYWAARLGDSQGDISASLTLGKLYLTGSGCEKDIELGTKTITKLALQNHLESQLFLAQWYQKQQDGHPEGFYWMLKAAYQDDPKAMTTVSSCYYHGIGTQKNVYKAIYWAERGGELKAPESQYRAAQYNQKVSSSHNAVAYIWAYLAVANHNEDAHDLKNELEAILPLENLLSIQNVARKLHGLMEEKPVKKHSVIKLLNKFYVRENYFPPEDIDDECAMYVN
;
A
#
# COMPACT_ATOMS: atom_id res chain seq x y z
N MET A 1 63.49 -11.73 58.48
CA MET A 1 64.17 -10.90 57.46
C MET A 1 63.68 -11.23 56.04
N VAL A 2 62.35 -11.36 55.83
CA VAL A 2 61.77 -11.75 54.52
C VAL A 2 60.66 -10.79 54.05
N LEU A 3 60.06 -10.01 54.95
CA LEU A 3 59.00 -9.04 54.62
C LEU A 3 59.49 -7.66 54.14
N HIS A 4 60.79 -7.35 54.28
CA HIS A 4 61.36 -6.05 53.88
C HIS A 4 61.98 -6.04 52.47
N PHE A 5 62.21 -7.22 51.88
CA PHE A 5 62.76 -7.36 50.52
C PHE A 5 61.67 -7.38 49.43
N GLN A 6 60.46 -7.85 49.75
CA GLN A 6 59.35 -7.91 48.79
C GLN A 6 58.71 -6.54 48.51
N THR A 7 58.86 -5.56 49.42
CA THR A 7 58.31 -4.21 49.27
C THR A 7 59.20 -3.29 48.44
N THR A 8 60.53 -3.49 48.46
CA THR A 8 61.50 -2.73 47.66
C THR A 8 61.51 -3.17 46.19
N GLU A 9 61.36 -4.46 45.90
CA GLU A 9 61.22 -4.94 44.51
C GLU A 9 59.89 -4.52 43.87
N LYS A 10 58.78 -4.55 44.62
CA LYS A 10 57.48 -4.06 44.12
C LYS A 10 57.49 -2.57 43.82
N LYS A 11 58.14 -1.75 44.66
CA LYS A 11 58.32 -0.31 44.40
C LYS A 11 59.21 -0.05 43.19
N LYS A 12 60.34 -0.76 43.03
CA LYS A 12 61.19 -0.63 41.84
C LYS A 12 60.46 -1.04 40.54
N LYS A 13 59.66 -2.11 40.56
CA LYS A 13 58.85 -2.53 39.39
C LYS A 13 57.73 -1.54 39.07
N LEU A 14 57.13 -0.88 40.06
CA LEU A 14 56.14 0.18 39.83
C LEU A 14 56.76 1.45 39.23
N THR A 15 57.93 1.87 39.72
CA THR A 15 58.65 3.05 39.20
C THR A 15 59.18 2.81 37.79
N ILE A 16 59.63 1.60 37.45
CA ILE A 16 60.03 1.25 36.08
C ILE A 16 58.82 1.21 35.14
N ARG A 17 57.65 0.73 35.58
CA ARG A 17 56.40 0.77 34.78
C ARG A 17 55.88 2.20 34.58
N GLN A 18 55.95 3.06 35.60
CA GLN A 18 55.56 4.47 35.50
C GLN A 18 56.54 5.25 34.60
N ASN A 19 57.84 4.95 34.67
CA ASN A 19 58.83 5.58 33.80
C ASN A 19 58.77 5.08 32.33
N GLN A 20 58.35 3.83 32.10
CA GLN A 20 58.10 3.29 30.75
C GLN A 20 56.78 3.79 30.14
N GLN A 21 55.77 4.12 30.96
CA GLN A 21 54.55 4.79 30.51
C GLN A 21 54.73 6.29 30.28
N SER A 22 55.70 6.95 30.93
CA SER A 22 56.04 8.34 30.67
C SER A 22 57.03 8.54 29.50
N SER A 23 57.71 7.49 29.04
CA SER A 23 58.71 7.55 27.96
C SER A 23 58.23 7.07 26.59
N HIS A 24 56.94 6.76 26.45
CA HIS A 24 56.28 6.55 25.16
C HIS A 24 55.07 7.49 25.03
N LYS A 25 55.31 8.78 25.22
CA LYS A 25 54.61 9.78 24.43
C LYS A 25 55.41 9.93 23.14
N SER A 26 55.08 9.12 22.13
CA SER A 26 55.26 9.60 20.75
C SER A 26 54.69 11.02 20.72
N PRO A 27 55.36 12.00 20.09
CA PRO A 27 54.74 13.30 19.92
C PRO A 27 53.44 13.03 19.17
N VAL A 28 52.30 13.13 19.86
CA VAL A 28 51.03 13.32 19.17
C VAL A 28 51.30 14.59 18.38
N ALA A 29 51.36 14.45 17.05
CA ALA A 29 51.58 15.57 16.17
C ALA A 29 50.62 16.69 16.58
N PRO A 30 51.03 17.97 16.51
CA PRO A 30 50.13 19.08 16.79
C PRO A 30 48.82 18.82 16.05
N PHE A 31 47.70 18.94 16.75
CA PHE A 31 46.36 18.84 16.17
C PHE A 31 46.28 19.91 15.08
N ASP A 32 46.52 19.52 13.83
CA ASP A 32 46.57 20.44 12.71
C ASP A 32 45.14 20.49 12.14
N ASP A 33 44.34 21.36 12.77
CA ASP A 33 42.93 21.56 12.45
C ASP A 33 42.71 21.80 10.94
N GLU A 34 43.69 22.38 10.23
CA GLU A 34 43.60 22.57 8.78
C GLU A 34 43.89 21.28 7.99
N ALA A 35 44.90 20.52 8.36
CA ALA A 35 45.22 19.25 7.69
C ALA A 35 44.10 18.23 7.88
N ASP A 36 43.55 18.12 9.08
CA ASP A 36 42.43 17.21 9.40
C ASP A 36 41.15 17.61 8.66
N LYS A 37 40.89 18.93 8.54
CA LYS A 37 39.78 19.44 7.73
C LYS A 37 39.95 19.13 6.24
N LYS A 38 41.15 19.31 5.69
CA LYS A 38 41.46 19.00 4.28
C LYS A 38 41.32 17.51 3.99
N ASP A 39 41.84 16.64 4.88
CA ASP A 39 41.69 15.20 4.78
C ASP A 39 40.21 14.77 4.81
N LYS A 40 39.43 15.29 5.76
CA LYS A 40 37.99 15.00 5.86
C LYS A 40 37.23 15.39 4.59
N ILE A 41 37.52 16.59 4.05
CA ILE A 41 36.95 17.03 2.75
C ILE A 41 37.32 16.07 1.64
N GLN A 42 38.58 15.63 1.58
CA GLN A 42 39.03 14.71 0.54
C GLN A 42 38.35 13.35 0.66
N ARG A 43 38.25 12.78 1.86
CA ARG A 43 37.53 11.53 2.11
C ARG A 43 36.06 11.63 1.72
N ALA A 44 35.39 12.73 2.06
CA ALA A 44 34.00 12.94 1.70
C ALA A 44 33.80 13.07 0.18
N LYS A 45 34.71 13.76 -0.52
CA LYS A 45 34.74 13.83 -1.99
C LYS A 45 34.96 12.45 -2.62
N ASN A 46 35.74 11.60 -1.98
CA ASN A 46 35.99 10.22 -2.40
C ASN A 46 34.85 9.25 -2.03
N GLY A 47 33.70 9.74 -1.54
CA GLY A 47 32.52 8.91 -1.26
C GLY A 47 32.42 8.39 0.18
N ASN A 48 33.35 8.72 1.07
CA ASN A 48 33.27 8.22 2.45
C ASN A 48 32.05 8.78 3.19
N ILE A 49 31.04 7.94 3.44
CA ILE A 49 29.76 8.31 4.06
C ILE A 49 29.98 9.00 5.41
N THR A 50 30.83 8.47 6.29
CA THR A 50 31.11 9.06 7.60
C THR A 50 31.68 10.47 7.49
N ALA A 51 32.59 10.70 6.53
CA ALA A 51 33.16 12.02 6.28
C ALA A 51 32.14 12.98 5.66
N GLN A 52 31.25 12.50 4.79
CA GLN A 52 30.15 13.30 4.23
C GLN A 52 29.17 13.73 5.33
N LEU A 53 28.76 12.82 6.20
CA LEU A 53 27.90 13.11 7.35
C LEU A 53 28.55 14.09 8.32
N ALA A 54 29.84 13.90 8.63
CA ALA A 54 30.58 14.80 9.52
C ALA A 54 30.73 16.21 8.93
N LEU A 55 30.95 16.34 7.61
CA LEU A 55 30.97 17.66 6.96
C LEU A 55 29.59 18.29 6.90
N GLY A 56 28.54 17.48 6.70
CA GLY A 56 27.15 17.94 6.81
C GLY A 56 26.91 18.58 8.17
N ALA A 57 27.21 17.84 9.24
CA ALA A 57 27.03 18.28 10.62
C ALA A 57 27.80 19.56 10.97
N ASP A 58 29.06 19.66 10.55
CA ASP A 58 29.90 20.85 10.76
C ASP A 58 29.31 22.12 10.11
N LEU A 59 28.61 21.96 8.99
CA LEU A 59 28.09 23.06 8.19
C LEU A 59 26.70 23.50 8.62
N GLU A 60 25.94 22.71 9.39
CA GLU A 60 24.51 22.98 9.63
C GLU A 60 24.22 24.37 10.20
N LEU A 61 25.04 24.84 11.14
CA LEU A 61 24.82 26.14 11.81
C LEU A 61 25.33 27.34 11.00
N VAL A 62 26.20 27.11 10.00
CA VAL A 62 26.94 28.17 9.30
C VAL A 62 26.64 28.24 7.80
N ASP A 63 26.25 27.12 7.18
CA ASP A 63 25.90 26.97 5.77
C ASP A 63 24.99 25.75 5.60
N GLN A 64 23.69 25.93 5.90
CA GLN A 64 22.68 24.87 5.79
C GLN A 64 22.60 24.28 4.38
N ASN A 65 22.74 25.10 3.34
CA ASN A 65 22.75 24.63 1.95
C ASN A 65 23.97 23.75 1.64
N GLY A 66 25.14 24.12 2.19
CA GLY A 66 26.33 23.28 2.18
C GLY A 66 26.15 21.96 2.91
N ALA A 67 25.50 21.98 4.08
CA ALA A 67 25.17 20.78 4.85
C ALA A 67 24.27 19.82 4.06
N ILE A 68 23.18 20.35 3.48
CA ILE A 68 22.24 19.61 2.63
C ILE A 68 23.00 18.92 1.48
N LYS A 69 23.91 19.62 0.77
CA LYS A 69 24.69 19.02 -0.34
C LYS A 69 25.50 17.80 0.09
N TRP A 70 26.06 17.80 1.30
CA TRP A 70 26.81 16.64 1.81
C TRP A 70 25.89 15.52 2.27
N TYR A 71 24.78 15.84 2.92
CA TYR A 71 23.78 14.85 3.28
C TYR A 71 23.16 14.19 2.04
N LEU A 72 22.88 14.93 0.96
CA LEU A 72 22.42 14.36 -0.30
C LEU A 72 23.39 13.30 -0.85
N LYS A 73 24.69 13.56 -0.84
CA LYS A 73 25.71 12.58 -1.28
C LYS A 73 25.77 11.32 -0.41
N ALA A 74 25.55 11.47 0.90
CA ALA A 74 25.45 10.33 1.81
C ALA A 74 24.13 9.57 1.61
N ALA A 75 23.05 10.28 1.30
CA ALA A 75 21.73 9.72 1.02
C ALA A 75 21.67 8.97 -0.33
N GLU A 76 22.40 9.42 -1.35
CA GLU A 76 22.62 8.69 -2.62
C GLU A 76 23.24 7.30 -2.37
N GLN A 77 23.98 7.16 -1.27
CA GLN A 77 24.58 5.89 -0.81
C GLN A 77 23.70 5.15 0.22
N ASN A 78 22.43 5.53 0.33
CA ASN A 78 21.43 4.96 1.25
C ASN A 78 21.76 5.09 2.75
N SER A 79 22.44 6.17 3.15
CA SER A 79 22.66 6.45 4.56
C SER A 79 21.38 6.90 5.26
N GLN A 80 20.86 6.08 6.18
CA GLN A 80 19.70 6.45 7.01
C GLN A 80 19.95 7.70 7.85
N GLN A 81 21.17 7.88 8.35
CA GLN A 81 21.55 9.09 9.09
C GLN A 81 21.42 10.35 8.23
N ALA A 82 21.72 10.24 6.92
CA ALA A 82 21.52 11.34 5.99
C ALA A 82 20.04 11.60 5.73
N PHE A 83 19.21 10.56 5.59
CA PHE A 83 17.76 10.74 5.45
C PHE A 83 17.18 11.48 6.66
N TYR A 84 17.51 11.07 7.88
CA TYR A 84 17.09 11.78 9.10
C TYR A 84 17.52 13.25 9.12
N ALA A 85 18.77 13.53 8.73
CA ALA A 85 19.27 14.90 8.69
C ALA A 85 18.53 15.74 7.64
N LEU A 86 18.25 15.18 6.46
CA LEU A 86 17.53 15.86 5.39
C LEU A 86 16.08 16.17 5.77
N VAL A 87 15.35 15.22 6.34
CA VAL A 87 13.98 15.44 6.86
C VAL A 87 13.97 16.61 7.82
N ARG A 88 14.83 16.58 8.85
CA ARG A 88 14.90 17.66 9.84
C ARG A 88 15.19 19.02 9.21
N LEU A 89 16.17 19.09 8.31
CA LEU A 89 16.58 20.37 7.70
C LEU A 89 15.52 20.93 6.73
N TYR A 90 14.74 20.07 6.08
CA TYR A 90 13.63 20.52 5.24
C TYR A 90 12.39 20.90 6.05
N ASP A 91 12.09 20.18 7.13
CA ASP A 91 10.98 20.50 8.06
C ASP A 91 11.17 21.86 8.75
N ASP A 92 12.42 22.27 9.01
CA ASP A 92 12.73 23.60 9.56
C ASP A 92 12.26 24.75 8.63
N ASN A 93 11.96 24.44 7.36
CA ASN A 93 11.44 25.37 6.35
C ASN A 93 9.99 25.02 5.93
N TYR A 94 9.14 24.60 6.86
CA TYR A 94 7.77 24.13 6.58
C TYR A 94 6.86 25.11 5.81
N ASP A 95 7.16 26.42 5.82
CA ASP A 95 6.41 27.42 5.06
C ASP A 95 6.77 27.41 3.54
N ASP A 96 7.82 26.69 3.14
CA ASP A 96 8.20 26.45 1.74
C ASP A 96 7.63 25.11 1.23
N PRO A 97 6.71 25.14 0.24
CA PRO A 97 6.17 23.93 -0.36
C PRO A 97 7.25 23.00 -0.93
N GLU A 98 8.31 23.53 -1.55
CA GLU A 98 9.36 22.70 -2.14
C GLU A 98 10.17 21.96 -1.06
N ALA A 99 10.42 22.62 0.08
CA ALA A 99 11.06 21.99 1.23
C ALA A 99 10.17 20.89 1.81
N THR A 100 8.86 21.15 1.95
CA THR A 100 7.89 20.15 2.46
C THR A 100 7.90 18.89 1.59
N GLU A 101 7.83 19.03 0.26
CA GLU A 101 7.87 17.88 -0.64
C GLU A 101 9.18 17.08 -0.53
N LYS A 102 10.33 17.78 -0.40
CA LYS A 102 11.62 17.11 -0.19
C LYS A 102 11.67 16.38 1.15
N SER A 103 11.09 16.96 2.20
CA SER A 103 10.99 16.30 3.50
C SER A 103 10.18 15.00 3.41
N ASP A 104 9.00 15.05 2.79
CA ASP A 104 8.14 13.88 2.56
C ASP A 104 8.88 12.77 1.79
N TYR A 105 9.65 13.16 0.76
CA TYR A 105 10.48 12.21 0.01
C TYR A 105 11.54 11.53 0.87
N TRP A 106 12.32 12.28 1.66
CA TRP A 106 13.35 11.69 2.50
C TRP A 106 12.77 10.88 3.66
N ALA A 107 11.61 11.28 4.19
CA ALA A 107 10.88 10.51 5.20
C ALA A 107 10.37 9.18 4.62
N ALA A 108 9.85 9.19 3.39
CA ALA A 108 9.42 7.96 2.70
C ALA A 108 10.62 7.04 2.40
N ARG A 109 11.76 7.58 1.96
CA ARG A 109 13.02 6.83 1.78
C ARG A 109 13.51 6.20 3.09
N LEU A 110 13.40 6.93 4.19
CA LEU A 110 13.78 6.45 5.51
C LEU A 110 12.88 5.27 5.95
N GLY A 111 11.56 5.43 5.87
CA GLY A 111 10.62 4.36 6.22
C GLY A 111 10.79 3.11 5.33
N ASP A 112 10.97 3.30 4.01
CA ASP A 112 11.24 2.21 3.08
C ASP A 112 12.52 1.43 3.47
N SER A 113 13.58 2.15 3.86
CA SER A 113 14.84 1.53 4.31
C SER A 113 14.69 0.73 5.62
N GLN A 114 13.61 0.94 6.36
CA GLN A 114 13.24 0.23 7.59
C GLN A 114 12.23 -0.90 7.34
N GLY A 115 11.78 -1.06 6.08
CA GLY A 115 10.80 -2.07 5.68
C GLY A 115 9.34 -1.67 5.90
N ASP A 116 9.06 -0.37 6.07
CA ASP A 116 7.69 0.14 6.17
C ASP A 116 7.00 0.12 4.79
N ILE A 117 6.00 -0.76 4.64
CA ILE A 117 5.22 -0.95 3.40
C ILE A 117 4.47 0.34 3.01
N SER A 118 3.93 1.08 3.97
CA SER A 118 3.23 2.34 3.71
C SER A 118 4.21 3.39 3.21
N ALA A 119 5.42 3.45 3.78
CA ALA A 119 6.48 4.32 3.29
C ALA A 119 6.94 3.94 1.88
N SER A 120 7.11 2.64 1.57
CA SER A 120 7.41 2.16 0.22
C SER A 120 6.33 2.56 -0.80
N LEU A 121 5.05 2.48 -0.41
CA LEU A 121 3.93 2.91 -1.26
C LEU A 121 3.97 4.42 -1.50
N THR A 122 4.19 5.21 -0.44
CA THR A 122 4.36 6.67 -0.55
C THR A 122 5.54 7.02 -1.46
N LEU A 123 6.69 6.37 -1.28
CA LEU A 123 7.87 6.58 -2.13
C LEU A 123 7.56 6.29 -3.59
N GLY A 124 6.85 5.19 -3.89
CA GLY A 124 6.37 4.90 -5.23
C GLY A 124 5.48 6.01 -5.80
N LYS A 125 4.53 6.53 -5.01
CA LYS A 125 3.65 7.65 -5.40
C LYS A 125 4.45 8.93 -5.69
N LEU A 126 5.46 9.24 -4.87
CA LEU A 126 6.32 10.42 -5.05
C LEU A 126 7.15 10.33 -6.33
N TYR A 127 7.69 9.16 -6.68
CA TYR A 127 8.35 8.97 -7.98
C TYR A 127 7.38 9.19 -9.17
N LEU A 128 6.12 8.77 -9.05
CA LEU A 128 5.12 8.97 -10.10
C LEU A 128 4.76 10.45 -10.32
N THR A 129 4.77 11.26 -9.26
CA THR A 129 4.41 12.69 -9.33
C THR A 129 5.63 13.59 -9.55
N GLY A 130 6.82 13.17 -9.12
CA GLY A 130 8.01 14.02 -9.03
C GLY A 130 7.96 14.99 -7.84
N SER A 131 7.20 14.68 -6.80
CA SER A 131 7.12 15.52 -5.60
C SER A 131 8.33 15.24 -4.72
N GLY A 132 9.15 16.28 -4.48
CA GLY A 132 10.38 16.18 -3.68
C GLY A 132 11.54 15.44 -4.35
N CYS A 133 11.36 14.92 -5.57
CA CYS A 133 12.34 14.13 -6.32
C CYS A 133 12.15 14.26 -7.84
N GLU A 134 13.09 13.75 -8.63
CA GLU A 134 12.89 13.64 -10.08
C GLU A 134 11.79 12.62 -10.38
N LYS A 135 10.87 13.00 -11.28
CA LYS A 135 9.77 12.14 -11.70
C LYS A 135 10.31 10.92 -12.45
N ASP A 136 10.02 9.74 -11.93
CA ASP A 136 10.40 8.45 -12.51
C ASP A 136 9.19 7.50 -12.49
N ILE A 137 8.51 7.43 -13.64
CA ILE A 137 7.31 6.58 -13.79
C ILE A 137 7.66 5.10 -13.68
N GLU A 138 8.80 4.68 -14.24
CA GLU A 138 9.19 3.27 -14.25
C GLU A 138 9.54 2.80 -12.83
N LEU A 139 10.35 3.56 -12.10
CA LEU A 139 10.71 3.24 -10.73
C LEU A 139 9.48 3.29 -9.80
N GLY A 140 8.62 4.31 -9.96
CA GLY A 140 7.39 4.45 -9.19
C GLY A 140 6.44 3.26 -9.38
N THR A 141 6.11 2.93 -10.63
CA THR A 141 5.23 1.79 -10.96
C THR A 141 5.83 0.46 -10.52
N LYS A 142 7.13 0.23 -10.74
CA LYS A 142 7.84 -0.99 -10.31
C LYS A 142 7.82 -1.17 -8.79
N THR A 143 8.03 -0.08 -8.04
CA THR A 143 8.00 -0.10 -6.57
C THR A 143 6.62 -0.49 -6.06
N ILE A 144 5.57 0.15 -6.55
CA ILE A 144 4.19 -0.14 -6.12
C ILE A 144 3.76 -1.54 -6.58
N THR A 145 4.15 -1.96 -7.79
CA THR A 145 3.86 -3.30 -8.32
C THR A 145 4.45 -4.39 -7.44
N LYS A 146 5.68 -4.22 -6.95
CA LYS A 146 6.30 -5.15 -6.00
C LYS A 146 5.45 -5.35 -4.75
N LEU A 147 4.90 -4.27 -4.18
CA LEU A 147 4.01 -4.33 -3.01
C LEU A 147 2.66 -4.98 -3.36
N ALA A 148 2.08 -4.62 -4.50
CA ALA A 148 0.81 -5.15 -4.98
C ALA A 148 0.87 -6.67 -5.25
N LEU A 149 2.01 -7.16 -5.76
CA LEU A 149 2.29 -8.60 -5.94
C LEU A 149 2.45 -9.35 -4.61
N GLN A 150 2.77 -8.65 -3.52
CA GLN A 150 2.78 -9.20 -2.15
C GLN A 150 1.39 -9.12 -1.48
N ASN A 151 0.33 -9.03 -2.28
CA ASN A 151 -1.06 -8.91 -1.83
C ASN A 151 -1.36 -7.65 -0.99
N HIS A 152 -0.55 -6.59 -1.09
CA HIS A 152 -0.87 -5.33 -0.42
C HIS A 152 -2.07 -4.63 -1.10
N LEU A 153 -3.24 -4.69 -0.46
CA LEU A 153 -4.52 -4.21 -1.01
C LEU A 153 -4.48 -2.74 -1.46
N GLU A 154 -3.90 -1.84 -0.66
CA GLU A 154 -3.83 -0.42 -1.01
C GLU A 154 -2.99 -0.19 -2.28
N SER A 155 -1.89 -0.93 -2.45
CA SER A 155 -1.06 -0.85 -3.66
C SER A 155 -1.80 -1.39 -4.89
N GLN A 156 -2.59 -2.46 -4.75
CA GLN A 156 -3.43 -2.97 -5.84
C GLN A 156 -4.50 -1.94 -6.25
N LEU A 157 -5.24 -1.38 -5.28
CA LEU A 157 -6.24 -0.35 -5.54
C LEU A 157 -5.62 0.91 -6.17
N PHE A 158 -4.42 1.31 -5.71
CA PHE A 158 -3.71 2.44 -6.29
C PHE A 158 -3.35 2.19 -7.75
N LEU A 159 -2.74 1.04 -8.08
CA LEU A 159 -2.39 0.72 -9.47
C LEU A 159 -3.65 0.65 -10.35
N ALA A 160 -4.73 0.04 -9.85
CA ALA A 160 -6.00 -0.02 -10.57
C ALA A 160 -6.49 1.37 -11.00
N GLN A 161 -6.51 2.31 -10.05
CA GLN A 161 -6.90 3.71 -10.29
C GLN A 161 -5.89 4.45 -11.16
N TRP A 162 -4.60 4.19 -10.99
CA TRP A 162 -3.54 4.83 -11.76
C TRP A 162 -3.66 4.48 -13.24
N TYR A 163 -3.77 3.19 -13.59
CA TYR A 163 -3.95 2.73 -14.98
C TYR A 163 -5.26 3.24 -15.59
N GLN A 164 -6.36 3.24 -14.82
CA GLN A 164 -7.64 3.77 -15.30
C GLN A 164 -7.56 5.27 -15.65
N LYS A 165 -6.76 6.05 -14.91
CA LYS A 165 -6.54 7.47 -15.23
C LYS A 165 -5.70 7.67 -16.49
N GLN A 166 -4.81 6.73 -16.82
CA GLN A 166 -4.01 6.82 -18.06
C GLN A 166 -4.88 6.53 -19.29
N GLN A 167 -5.73 5.52 -19.19
CA GLN A 167 -6.63 5.13 -20.26
C GLN A 167 -7.90 4.52 -19.66
N ASP A 168 -9.06 5.06 -20.03
CA ASP A 168 -10.32 4.45 -19.64
C ASP A 168 -10.41 3.03 -20.23
N GLY A 169 -10.73 2.06 -19.37
CA GLY A 169 -10.72 0.65 -19.75
C GLY A 169 -9.34 0.03 -19.99
N HIS A 170 -8.27 0.51 -19.34
CA HIS A 170 -6.97 -0.16 -19.36
C HIS A 170 -7.04 -1.59 -18.74
N PRO A 171 -6.59 -2.65 -19.43
CA PRO A 171 -6.65 -4.03 -18.92
C PRO A 171 -5.93 -4.25 -17.58
N GLU A 172 -4.80 -3.58 -17.37
CA GLU A 172 -4.01 -3.62 -16.14
C GLU A 172 -4.76 -2.97 -14.98
N GLY A 173 -5.55 -1.91 -15.27
CA GLY A 173 -6.45 -1.32 -14.29
C GLY A 173 -7.49 -2.32 -13.81
N PHE A 174 -8.08 -3.06 -14.75
CA PHE A 174 -9.01 -4.15 -14.45
C PHE A 174 -8.32 -5.29 -13.68
N TYR A 175 -7.12 -5.71 -14.09
CA TYR A 175 -6.34 -6.76 -13.43
C TYR A 175 -6.09 -6.46 -11.96
N TRP A 176 -5.62 -5.24 -11.63
CA TRP A 176 -5.34 -4.88 -10.24
C TRP A 176 -6.63 -4.72 -9.42
N MET A 177 -7.71 -4.25 -10.04
CA MET A 177 -9.02 -4.20 -9.39
C MET A 177 -9.57 -5.61 -9.10
N LEU A 178 -9.35 -6.56 -10.02
CA LEU A 178 -9.71 -7.96 -9.81
C LEU A 178 -8.90 -8.56 -8.65
N LYS A 179 -7.59 -8.29 -8.58
CA LYS A 179 -6.75 -8.64 -7.41
C LYS A 179 -7.32 -8.14 -6.09
N ALA A 180 -7.73 -6.88 -6.03
CA ALA A 180 -8.36 -6.33 -4.84
C ALA A 180 -9.71 -6.99 -4.51
N ALA A 181 -10.52 -7.34 -5.52
CA ALA A 181 -11.81 -7.99 -5.32
C ALA A 181 -11.68 -9.41 -4.74
N TYR A 182 -10.64 -10.16 -5.10
CA TYR A 182 -10.36 -11.47 -4.49
C TYR A 182 -9.99 -11.40 -3.01
N GLN A 183 -9.46 -10.26 -2.56
CA GLN A 183 -9.20 -9.97 -1.15
C GLN A 183 -10.44 -9.51 -0.37
N ASP A 184 -11.63 -9.73 -0.94
CA ASP A 184 -12.91 -9.41 -0.32
C ASP A 184 -13.18 -7.89 -0.12
N ASP A 185 -12.54 -7.01 -0.92
CA ASP A 185 -12.86 -5.56 -0.93
C ASP A 185 -14.19 -5.27 -1.67
N PRO A 186 -15.22 -4.74 -0.99
CA PRO A 186 -16.54 -4.56 -1.60
C PRO A 186 -16.56 -3.51 -2.74
N LYS A 187 -15.71 -2.48 -2.68
CA LYS A 187 -15.63 -1.46 -3.72
C LYS A 187 -14.99 -2.03 -4.99
N ALA A 188 -13.97 -2.85 -4.84
CA ALA A 188 -13.33 -3.57 -5.92
C ALA A 188 -14.29 -4.56 -6.57
N MET A 189 -15.01 -5.38 -5.80
CA MET A 189 -16.05 -6.29 -6.32
C MET A 189 -17.11 -5.55 -7.15
N THR A 190 -17.56 -4.41 -6.63
CA THR A 190 -18.53 -3.54 -7.31
C THR A 190 -17.98 -3.02 -8.63
N THR A 191 -16.73 -2.57 -8.64
CA THR A 191 -16.06 -2.09 -9.86
C THR A 191 -15.86 -3.20 -10.87
N VAL A 192 -15.32 -4.35 -10.44
CA VAL A 192 -15.12 -5.55 -11.28
C VAL A 192 -16.43 -6.01 -11.90
N SER A 193 -17.53 -6.01 -11.13
CA SER A 193 -18.84 -6.37 -11.66
C SER A 193 -19.28 -5.44 -12.79
N SER A 194 -19.00 -4.14 -12.66
CA SER A 194 -19.28 -3.14 -13.70
C SER A 194 -18.37 -3.32 -14.92
N CYS A 195 -17.10 -3.64 -14.70
CA CYS A 195 -16.13 -3.91 -15.75
C CYS A 195 -16.57 -5.09 -16.61
N TYR A 196 -16.97 -6.21 -15.99
CA TYR A 196 -17.50 -7.35 -16.73
C TYR A 196 -18.83 -7.05 -17.42
N TYR A 197 -19.70 -6.23 -16.82
CA TYR A 197 -20.99 -5.92 -17.44
C TYR A 197 -20.82 -5.03 -18.70
N HIS A 198 -19.95 -4.02 -18.61
CA HIS A 198 -19.74 -3.05 -19.69
C HIS A 198 -18.57 -3.37 -20.63
N GLY A 199 -17.71 -4.32 -20.28
CA GLY A 199 -16.51 -4.66 -21.04
C GLY A 199 -15.39 -3.63 -20.88
N ILE A 200 -15.23 -3.07 -19.68
CA ILE A 200 -14.22 -2.03 -19.38
C ILE A 200 -12.96 -2.74 -18.88
N GLY A 201 -11.87 -2.68 -19.65
CA GLY A 201 -10.61 -3.39 -19.34
C GLY A 201 -10.68 -4.91 -19.45
N THR A 202 -11.81 -5.45 -19.92
CA THR A 202 -12.04 -6.90 -20.05
C THR A 202 -13.15 -7.16 -21.08
N GLN A 203 -13.38 -8.43 -21.43
CA GLN A 203 -14.51 -8.81 -22.28
C GLN A 203 -15.81 -8.81 -21.48
N LYS A 204 -16.91 -8.39 -22.12
CA LYS A 204 -18.26 -8.44 -21.52
C LYS A 204 -18.62 -9.87 -21.10
N ASN A 205 -19.06 -10.03 -19.86
CA ASN A 205 -19.57 -11.30 -19.34
C ASN A 205 -20.58 -11.07 -18.22
N VAL A 206 -21.87 -11.27 -18.51
CA VAL A 206 -22.96 -11.01 -17.55
C VAL A 206 -22.91 -11.94 -16.34
N TYR A 207 -22.48 -13.19 -16.49
CA TYR A 207 -22.40 -14.15 -15.37
C TYR A 207 -21.25 -13.81 -14.42
N LYS A 208 -20.10 -13.37 -14.94
CA LYS A 208 -19.01 -12.84 -14.10
C LYS A 208 -19.43 -11.55 -13.41
N ALA A 209 -20.15 -10.67 -14.10
CA ALA A 209 -20.70 -9.45 -13.50
C ALA A 209 -21.66 -9.75 -12.35
N ILE A 210 -22.61 -10.67 -12.55
CA ILE A 210 -23.53 -11.13 -11.51
C ILE A 210 -22.75 -11.70 -10.33
N TYR A 211 -21.83 -12.63 -10.56
CA TYR A 211 -21.04 -13.23 -9.50
C TYR A 211 -20.35 -12.17 -8.61
N TRP A 212 -19.63 -11.23 -9.22
CA TRP A 212 -18.88 -10.22 -8.46
C TRP A 212 -19.80 -9.24 -7.72
N ALA A 213 -20.93 -8.85 -8.33
CA ALA A 213 -21.91 -8.01 -7.66
C ALA A 213 -22.56 -8.74 -6.46
N GLU A 214 -22.92 -10.01 -6.62
CA GLU A 214 -23.51 -10.81 -5.55
C GLU A 214 -22.52 -11.10 -4.42
N ARG A 215 -21.24 -11.30 -4.76
CA ARG A 215 -20.20 -11.52 -3.77
C ARG A 215 -19.97 -10.28 -2.91
N GLY A 216 -20.02 -9.08 -3.50
CA GLY A 216 -20.06 -7.83 -2.74
C GLY A 216 -21.36 -7.67 -1.95
N GLY A 217 -22.48 -8.14 -2.52
CA GLY A 217 -23.77 -8.13 -1.85
C GLY A 217 -23.85 -9.01 -0.59
N GLU A 218 -23.14 -10.14 -0.58
CA GLU A 218 -22.93 -10.98 0.61
C GLU A 218 -22.22 -10.22 1.75
N LEU A 219 -21.40 -9.21 1.43
CA LEU A 219 -20.73 -8.32 2.38
C LEU A 219 -21.59 -7.12 2.80
N LYS A 220 -22.89 -7.14 2.49
CA LYS A 220 -23.84 -6.05 2.77
C LYS A 220 -23.51 -4.73 2.09
N ALA A 221 -22.72 -4.75 1.02
CA ALA A 221 -22.46 -3.55 0.23
C ALA A 221 -23.72 -3.18 -0.58
N PRO A 222 -24.44 -2.10 -0.25
CA PRO A 222 -25.76 -1.81 -0.83
C PRO A 222 -25.69 -1.58 -2.34
N GLU A 223 -24.57 -1.01 -2.78
CA GLU A 223 -24.28 -0.69 -4.16
C GLU A 223 -23.92 -1.93 -5.00
N SER A 224 -23.34 -2.96 -4.37
CA SER A 224 -23.17 -4.28 -4.99
C SER A 224 -24.50 -5.03 -5.08
N GLN A 225 -25.34 -4.95 -4.03
CA GLN A 225 -26.68 -5.56 -4.03
C GLN A 225 -27.56 -4.95 -5.12
N TYR A 226 -27.52 -3.63 -5.29
CA TYR A 226 -28.25 -2.97 -6.36
C TYR A 226 -27.79 -3.41 -7.75
N ARG A 227 -26.48 -3.45 -8.01
CA ARG A 227 -25.92 -4.00 -9.27
C ARG A 227 -26.32 -5.45 -9.49
N ALA A 228 -26.27 -6.29 -8.45
CA ALA A 228 -26.67 -7.68 -8.55
C ALA A 228 -28.14 -7.80 -8.99
N ALA A 229 -29.02 -6.94 -8.47
CA ALA A 229 -30.41 -6.86 -8.89
C ALA A 229 -30.54 -6.47 -10.38
N GLN A 230 -29.88 -5.38 -10.78
CA GLN A 230 -29.91 -4.89 -12.16
C GLN A 230 -29.42 -5.96 -13.15
N TYR A 231 -28.30 -6.61 -12.84
CA TYR A 231 -27.70 -7.59 -13.75
C TYR A 231 -28.54 -8.86 -13.85
N ASN A 232 -29.07 -9.38 -12.73
CA ASN A 232 -29.96 -10.54 -12.76
C ASN A 232 -31.23 -10.26 -13.57
N GLN A 233 -31.87 -9.07 -13.42
CA GLN A 233 -33.08 -8.70 -14.18
C GLN A 233 -32.87 -8.78 -15.70
N LYS A 234 -31.65 -8.50 -16.18
CA LYS A 234 -31.33 -8.45 -17.62
C LYS A 234 -31.05 -9.81 -18.26
N VAL A 235 -30.88 -10.89 -17.48
CA VAL A 235 -30.56 -12.21 -18.03
C VAL A 235 -31.80 -12.92 -18.57
N SER A 236 -32.79 -13.16 -17.70
CA SER A 236 -34.01 -13.88 -18.05
C SER A 236 -35.06 -13.73 -16.94
N SER A 237 -36.31 -14.04 -17.26
CA SER A 237 -37.41 -14.04 -16.27
C SER A 237 -37.16 -14.99 -15.08
N SER A 238 -36.39 -16.07 -15.27
CA SER A 238 -35.99 -16.98 -14.19
C SER A 238 -35.07 -16.34 -13.14
N HIS A 239 -34.37 -15.26 -13.49
CA HIS A 239 -33.51 -14.51 -12.57
C HIS A 239 -34.25 -13.41 -11.80
N ASN A 240 -35.50 -13.06 -12.17
CA ASN A 240 -36.23 -11.96 -11.56
C ASN A 240 -36.49 -12.16 -10.06
N ALA A 241 -36.65 -13.40 -9.60
CA ALA A 241 -36.80 -13.69 -8.18
C ALA A 241 -35.53 -13.36 -7.38
N VAL A 242 -34.36 -13.70 -7.92
CA VAL A 242 -33.05 -13.36 -7.34
C VAL A 242 -32.79 -11.86 -7.44
N ALA A 243 -33.15 -11.25 -8.57
CA ALA A 243 -33.07 -9.80 -8.74
C ALA A 243 -33.88 -9.07 -7.67
N TYR A 244 -35.10 -9.53 -7.37
CA TYR A 244 -35.95 -8.94 -6.34
C TYR A 244 -35.32 -9.06 -4.96
N ILE A 245 -34.76 -10.23 -4.62
CA ILE A 245 -34.10 -10.45 -3.33
C ILE A 245 -32.94 -9.46 -3.15
N TRP A 246 -32.12 -9.27 -4.17
CA TRP A 246 -31.02 -8.31 -4.11
C TRP A 246 -31.50 -6.86 -4.06
N ALA A 247 -32.53 -6.48 -4.82
CA ALA A 247 -33.11 -5.14 -4.76
C ALA A 247 -33.72 -4.85 -3.38
N TYR A 248 -34.40 -5.82 -2.78
CA TYR A 248 -34.91 -5.75 -1.42
C TYR A 248 -33.78 -5.52 -0.41
N LEU A 249 -32.69 -6.29 -0.51
CA LEU A 249 -31.54 -6.14 0.39
C LEU A 249 -30.85 -4.78 0.23
N ALA A 250 -30.71 -4.30 -1.01
CA ALA A 250 -30.13 -2.99 -1.29
C ALA A 250 -30.93 -1.87 -0.61
N VAL A 251 -32.26 -1.88 -0.76
CA VAL A 251 -33.17 -0.96 -0.06
C VAL A 251 -33.03 -1.09 1.46
N ALA A 252 -33.01 -2.32 1.98
CA ALA A 252 -32.89 -2.56 3.41
C ALA A 252 -31.57 -2.05 4.00
N ASN A 253 -30.50 -2.03 3.19
CA ASN A 253 -29.20 -1.45 3.52
C ASN A 253 -29.03 0.01 3.01
N HIS A 254 -30.12 0.76 2.89
CA HIS A 254 -30.13 2.20 2.60
C HIS A 254 -29.65 2.62 1.19
N ASN A 255 -29.79 1.76 0.18
CA ASN A 255 -29.68 2.18 -1.22
C ASN A 255 -31.08 2.51 -1.79
N GLU A 256 -31.42 3.79 -1.79
CA GLU A 256 -32.74 4.26 -2.24
C GLU A 256 -32.95 4.08 -3.75
N ASP A 257 -31.89 4.09 -4.55
CA ASP A 257 -31.96 3.88 -6.01
C ASP A 257 -32.53 2.50 -6.38
N ALA A 258 -32.46 1.53 -5.45
CA ALA A 258 -33.01 0.20 -5.64
C ALA A 258 -34.54 0.11 -5.45
N HIS A 259 -35.20 1.15 -4.93
CA HIS A 259 -36.66 1.14 -4.70
C HIS A 259 -37.45 0.94 -5.97
N ASP A 260 -37.15 1.70 -7.02
CA ASP A 260 -37.88 1.64 -8.29
C ASP A 260 -37.72 0.26 -8.92
N LEU A 261 -36.49 -0.24 -9.00
CA LEU A 261 -36.21 -1.58 -9.52
C LEU A 261 -36.93 -2.66 -8.70
N LYS A 262 -36.95 -2.55 -7.36
CA LYS A 262 -37.69 -3.49 -6.51
C LYS A 262 -39.18 -3.48 -6.83
N ASN A 263 -39.79 -2.31 -6.96
CA ASN A 263 -41.22 -2.15 -7.25
C ASN A 263 -41.57 -2.66 -8.66
N GLU A 264 -40.73 -2.40 -9.64
CA GLU A 264 -40.85 -2.95 -11.00
C GLU A 264 -40.81 -4.49 -10.99
N LEU A 265 -39.85 -5.06 -10.26
CA LEU A 265 -39.71 -6.51 -10.10
C LEU A 265 -40.94 -7.12 -9.39
N GLU A 266 -41.49 -6.42 -8.40
CA GLU A 266 -42.70 -6.82 -7.68
C GLU A 266 -43.92 -6.91 -8.63
N ALA A 267 -44.04 -5.97 -9.56
CA ALA A 267 -45.16 -5.91 -10.51
C ALA A 267 -45.11 -7.03 -11.56
N ILE A 268 -43.93 -7.54 -11.92
CA ILE A 268 -43.75 -8.56 -12.97
C ILE A 268 -43.68 -10.00 -12.42
N LEU A 269 -43.45 -10.18 -11.12
CA LEU A 269 -43.34 -11.50 -10.51
C LEU A 269 -44.74 -12.15 -10.35
N PRO A 270 -44.89 -13.46 -10.59
CA PRO A 270 -46.17 -14.15 -10.37
C PRO A 270 -46.62 -14.03 -8.90
N LEU A 271 -47.87 -13.63 -8.67
CA LEU A 271 -48.44 -13.43 -7.33
C LEU A 271 -48.28 -14.64 -6.42
N GLU A 272 -48.43 -15.85 -6.97
CA GLU A 272 -48.27 -17.13 -6.26
C GLU A 272 -46.86 -17.31 -5.67
N ASN A 273 -45.84 -16.73 -6.31
CA ASN A 273 -44.44 -16.82 -5.91
C ASN A 273 -43.97 -15.58 -5.12
N LEU A 274 -44.65 -14.45 -5.25
CA LEU A 274 -44.19 -13.19 -4.66
C LEU A 274 -44.05 -13.26 -3.13
N LEU A 275 -45.03 -13.84 -2.43
CA LEU A 275 -44.99 -13.95 -0.98
C LEU A 275 -43.82 -14.83 -0.50
N SER A 276 -43.51 -15.91 -1.22
CA SER A 276 -42.39 -16.79 -0.88
C SER A 276 -41.04 -16.08 -1.11
N ILE A 277 -40.89 -15.35 -2.21
CA ILE A 277 -39.70 -14.55 -2.52
C ILE A 277 -39.50 -13.45 -1.47
N GLN A 278 -40.55 -12.72 -1.09
CA GLN A 278 -40.50 -11.69 -0.04
C GLN A 278 -40.11 -12.28 1.33
N ASN A 279 -40.61 -13.46 1.68
CA ASN A 279 -40.23 -14.17 2.90
C ASN A 279 -38.74 -14.56 2.87
N VAL A 280 -38.23 -15.05 1.75
CA VAL A 280 -36.80 -15.37 1.57
C VAL A 280 -35.96 -14.10 1.76
N ALA A 281 -36.31 -12.99 1.09
CA ALA A 281 -35.58 -11.73 1.20
C ALA A 281 -35.52 -11.21 2.63
N ARG A 282 -36.66 -11.18 3.34
CA ARG A 282 -36.75 -10.78 4.77
C ARG A 282 -35.90 -11.66 5.68
N LYS A 283 -35.99 -12.98 5.52
CA LYS A 283 -35.23 -13.94 6.34
C LYS A 283 -33.73 -13.81 6.08
N LEU A 284 -33.35 -13.65 4.82
CA LEU A 284 -31.97 -13.46 4.43
C LEU A 284 -31.41 -12.17 5.02
N HIS A 285 -32.13 -11.05 4.92
CA HIS A 285 -31.75 -9.78 5.55
C HIS A 285 -31.50 -9.95 7.06
N GLY A 286 -32.44 -10.56 7.79
CA GLY A 286 -32.27 -10.82 9.23
C GLY A 286 -31.03 -11.67 9.55
N LEU A 287 -30.78 -12.73 8.78
CA LEU A 287 -29.60 -13.58 8.95
C LEU A 287 -28.28 -12.84 8.69
N MET A 288 -28.25 -11.95 7.70
CA MET A 288 -27.08 -11.13 7.35
C MET A 288 -26.80 -10.04 8.40
N GLU A 289 -27.82 -9.61 9.13
CA GLU A 289 -27.69 -8.69 10.28
C GLU A 289 -27.18 -9.41 11.54
N GLU A 290 -27.67 -10.62 11.80
CA GLU A 290 -27.28 -11.36 13.00
C GLU A 290 -25.82 -11.84 12.98
N LYS A 291 -25.31 -12.28 11.82
CA LYS A 291 -24.00 -12.93 11.71
C LYS A 291 -23.28 -12.60 10.41
N PRO A 292 -21.94 -12.57 10.42
CA PRO A 292 -21.16 -12.47 9.19
C PRO A 292 -21.53 -13.58 8.20
N VAL A 293 -21.77 -13.19 6.96
CA VAL A 293 -22.09 -14.11 5.88
C VAL A 293 -20.85 -14.91 5.47
N LYS A 294 -20.93 -16.23 5.53
CA LYS A 294 -19.85 -17.09 5.01
C LYS A 294 -19.74 -16.90 3.50
N LYS A 295 -18.51 -16.75 2.98
CA LYS A 295 -18.20 -16.62 1.55
C LYS A 295 -18.97 -17.64 0.70
N HIS A 296 -19.70 -17.13 -0.30
CA HIS A 296 -20.55 -17.83 -1.27
C HIS A 296 -21.80 -18.53 -0.71
N SER A 297 -22.10 -18.41 0.58
CA SER A 297 -23.23 -19.13 1.17
C SER A 297 -24.59 -18.67 0.63
N VAL A 298 -24.79 -17.37 0.41
CA VAL A 298 -26.02 -16.81 -0.14
C VAL A 298 -26.10 -17.12 -1.63
N ILE A 299 -25.00 -16.93 -2.37
CA ILE A 299 -24.95 -17.25 -3.79
C ILE A 299 -25.32 -18.71 -4.03
N LYS A 300 -24.71 -19.64 -3.29
CA LYS A 300 -25.00 -21.09 -3.38
C LYS A 300 -26.45 -21.42 -3.01
N LEU A 301 -26.98 -20.75 -1.98
CA LEU A 301 -28.38 -20.90 -1.58
C LEU A 301 -29.32 -20.49 -2.72
N LEU A 302 -29.14 -19.29 -3.26
CA LEU A 302 -29.98 -18.75 -4.34
C LEU A 302 -29.85 -19.58 -5.63
N ASN A 303 -28.63 -20.02 -5.99
CA ASN A 303 -28.41 -20.91 -7.14
C ASN A 303 -29.21 -22.21 -7.01
N LYS A 304 -29.19 -22.82 -5.81
CA LYS A 304 -29.90 -24.07 -5.54
C LYS A 304 -31.42 -23.88 -5.57
N PHE A 305 -31.94 -22.82 -4.95
CA PHE A 305 -33.38 -22.60 -4.84
C PHE A 305 -34.02 -22.15 -6.15
N TYR A 306 -33.31 -21.35 -6.96
CA TYR A 306 -33.86 -20.77 -8.20
C TYR A 306 -33.29 -21.42 -9.47
N VAL A 307 -32.49 -22.49 -9.35
CA VAL A 307 -31.97 -23.30 -10.46
C VAL A 307 -31.37 -22.45 -11.58
N ARG A 308 -30.34 -21.68 -11.23
CA ARG A 308 -29.63 -20.80 -12.17
C ARG A 308 -28.20 -21.24 -12.42
N GLU A 309 -27.76 -21.06 -13.65
CA GLU A 309 -26.35 -21.12 -14.00
C GLU A 309 -25.63 -19.90 -13.39
N ASN A 310 -24.46 -20.13 -12.82
CA ASN A 310 -23.66 -19.03 -12.29
C ASN A 310 -22.18 -19.35 -12.41
N TYR A 311 -21.40 -18.30 -12.59
CA TYR A 311 -19.94 -18.39 -12.61
C TYR A 311 -19.41 -18.46 -11.17
N PHE A 312 -18.34 -19.24 -10.97
CA PHE A 312 -17.49 -19.14 -9.79
C PHE A 312 -16.04 -18.99 -10.24
N PRO A 313 -15.29 -18.02 -9.70
CA PRO A 313 -13.88 -17.86 -9.99
C PRO A 313 -13.06 -19.04 -9.48
N PRO A 314 -11.89 -19.28 -10.12
CA PRO A 314 -10.91 -20.22 -9.60
C PRO A 314 -10.45 -19.81 -8.19
N GLU A 315 -9.90 -20.77 -7.44
CA GLU A 315 -9.32 -20.48 -6.11
C GLU A 315 -8.02 -19.68 -6.24
N ASP A 316 -7.22 -19.97 -7.27
CA ASP A 316 -6.03 -19.21 -7.60
C ASP A 316 -6.38 -18.06 -8.54
N ILE A 317 -6.11 -16.85 -8.06
CA ILE A 317 -6.35 -15.63 -8.81
C ILE A 317 -5.43 -15.52 -10.02
N ASP A 318 -4.19 -16.02 -9.93
CA ASP A 318 -3.18 -15.84 -10.97
C ASP A 318 -3.60 -16.54 -12.26
N ASP A 319 -4.39 -17.61 -12.18
CA ASP A 319 -4.98 -18.28 -13.34
C ASP A 319 -5.98 -17.39 -14.11
N GLU A 320 -6.81 -16.61 -13.40
CA GLU A 320 -7.75 -15.68 -14.04
C GLU A 320 -7.05 -14.38 -14.47
N CYS A 321 -6.13 -13.90 -13.65
CA CYS A 321 -5.40 -12.66 -13.82
C CYS A 321 -4.36 -12.75 -14.96
N ALA A 322 -3.75 -13.90 -15.21
CA ALA A 322 -2.79 -14.12 -16.30
C ALA A 322 -3.38 -13.87 -17.70
N MET A 323 -4.72 -13.85 -17.83
CA MET A 323 -5.39 -13.57 -19.10
C MET A 323 -5.38 -12.07 -19.48
N TYR A 324 -4.98 -11.18 -18.56
CA TYR A 324 -5.15 -9.72 -18.68
C TYR A 324 -3.83 -8.94 -18.67
N VAL A 325 -2.69 -9.64 -18.59
CA VAL A 325 -1.35 -9.04 -18.62
C VAL A 325 -0.55 -9.78 -19.70
N ASN A 326 -0.11 -9.05 -20.73
CA ASN A 326 0.77 -9.56 -21.79
C ASN A 326 2.15 -8.95 -21.66
#